data_AF-A0A955W4M4-F1
#
_entry.id   AF-A0A955W4M4-F1
#
_cell.length_a   1.000
_cell.length_b   1.000
_cell.length_c   1.000
_cell.angle_alpha   90.00
_cell.angle_beta   90.00
_cell.angle_gamma   90.00
#
_symmetry.space_group_name_H-M   'P 1'
#
loop_
_entity.id
_entity.type
_entity.pdbx_description
1 polymer ?
#
loop_
_entity_poly.entity_id
_entity_poly.type
_entity_poly.pdbx_seq_one_letter_code
_entity_poly.pdbx_strand_id
1 'polypeptide(L)'
;MDQLPHLLAAVQRAVRLRTFVRTLATWVIVVGCVSVLLTLAMPGAPRWHALLGLGLALTAALVRAMLRREQALDLVTYVDQRLNAGFALVATVEGGAHERTAAQARQALAGKRARDVRPKVWRGEWVGFAFYAAALLAVYGVPSPPPRRAPPGSELVTMGSTPALTRVAELPRQARDEAQRAQLQRAAADAE
;
A
#
# COMPACT_ATOMS: atom_id res chain seq x y z
N MET A 1 -8.57 34.08 23.22
CA MET A 1 -8.41 33.77 21.77
C MET A 1 -7.45 32.59 21.56
N ASP A 2 -6.78 32.14 22.61
CA ASP A 2 -5.67 31.17 22.59
C ASP A 2 -6.12 29.74 22.25
N GLN A 3 -7.43 29.46 22.36
CA GLN A 3 -8.03 28.18 22.00
C GLN A 3 -8.29 28.05 20.49
N LEU A 4 -8.41 29.15 19.77
CA LEU A 4 -8.68 29.17 18.33
C LEU A 4 -7.61 28.41 17.51
N PRO A 5 -6.28 28.64 17.68
CA PRO A 5 -5.27 27.91 16.91
C PRO A 5 -5.30 26.40 17.17
N HIS A 6 -5.61 25.98 18.40
CA HIS A 6 -5.75 24.56 18.76
C HIS A 6 -6.94 23.90 18.05
N LEU A 7 -8.08 24.59 17.99
CA LEU A 7 -9.26 24.13 17.27
C LEU A 7 -9.01 24.06 15.76
N LEU A 8 -8.37 25.07 15.18
CA LEU A 8 -8.02 25.10 13.75
C LEU A 8 -7.08 23.94 13.39
N ALA A 9 -6.06 23.68 14.19
CA ALA A 9 -5.14 22.55 13.98
C ALA A 9 -5.87 21.20 14.03
N ALA A 10 -6.83 21.03 14.95
CA ALA A 10 -7.63 19.81 15.05
C ALA A 10 -8.55 19.61 13.84
N VAL A 11 -9.19 20.68 13.36
CA VAL A 11 -10.02 20.65 12.15
C VAL A 11 -9.15 20.36 10.93
N GLN A 12 -8.01 21.02 10.76
CA GLN A 12 -7.10 20.80 9.64
C GLN A 12 -6.61 19.34 9.59
N ARG A 13 -6.23 18.75 10.74
CA ARG A 13 -5.88 17.32 10.82
C ARG A 13 -7.03 16.43 10.39
N ALA A 14 -8.25 16.73 10.82
CA ALA A 14 -9.41 15.94 10.47
C ALA A 14 -9.78 16.05 8.99
N VAL A 15 -9.63 17.22 8.38
CA VAL A 15 -9.88 17.41 6.94
C VAL A 15 -8.80 16.71 6.10
N ARG A 16 -7.52 16.79 6.49
CA ARG A 16 -6.45 16.01 5.86
C ARG A 16 -6.73 14.52 5.95
N LEU A 17 -7.11 14.03 7.12
CA LEU A 17 -7.45 12.62 7.32
C LEU A 17 -8.66 12.22 6.47
N ARG A 18 -9.70 13.04 6.38
CA ARG A 18 -10.86 12.77 5.52
C ARG A 18 -10.48 12.73 4.04
N THR A 19 -9.61 13.65 3.61
CA THR A 19 -9.08 13.66 2.23
C THR A 19 -8.31 12.39 1.96
N PHE A 20 -7.41 12.01 2.87
CA PHE A 20 -6.63 10.78 2.81
C PHE A 20 -7.55 9.57 2.68
N VAL A 21 -8.51 9.39 3.60
CA VAL A 21 -9.42 8.24 3.61
C VAL A 21 -10.23 8.17 2.32
N ARG A 22 -10.77 9.31 1.84
CA ARG A 22 -11.54 9.35 0.59
C ARG A 22 -10.69 9.02 -0.63
N THR A 23 -9.51 9.61 -0.75
CA THR A 23 -8.59 9.35 -1.87
C THR A 23 -8.10 7.90 -1.84
N LEU A 24 -7.75 7.39 -0.66
CA LEU A 24 -7.35 6.01 -0.47
C LEU A 24 -8.46 5.06 -0.90
N ALA A 25 -9.70 5.26 -0.44
CA ALA A 25 -10.83 4.42 -0.81
C ALA A 25 -11.05 4.34 -2.33
N THR A 26 -10.91 5.46 -3.05
CA THR A 26 -10.98 5.48 -4.51
C THR A 26 -9.84 4.70 -5.16
N TRP A 27 -8.59 4.98 -4.77
CA TRP A 27 -7.43 4.31 -5.36
C TRP A 27 -7.40 2.81 -5.08
N VAL A 28 -7.82 2.41 -3.90
CA VAL A 28 -7.93 1.02 -3.47
C VAL A 28 -8.92 0.24 -4.34
N ILE A 29 -10.03 0.85 -4.77
CA ILE A 29 -10.96 0.25 -5.75
C ILE A 29 -10.29 0.10 -7.12
N VAL A 30 -9.66 1.17 -7.62
CA VAL A 30 -8.99 1.18 -8.93
C VAL A 30 -7.90 0.10 -8.98
N VAL A 31 -7.04 0.06 -7.97
CA VAL A 31 -5.97 -0.92 -7.83
C VAL A 31 -6.53 -2.33 -7.69
N GLY A 32 -7.59 -2.53 -6.91
CA GLY A 32 -8.26 -3.82 -6.77
C GLY A 32 -8.76 -4.35 -8.12
N CYS A 33 -9.46 -3.52 -8.90
CA CYS A 33 -9.92 -3.87 -10.25
C CYS A 33 -8.75 -4.22 -11.18
N VAL A 34 -7.70 -3.40 -11.20
CA VAL A 34 -6.52 -3.66 -12.04
C VAL A 34 -5.83 -4.96 -11.64
N SER A 35 -5.71 -5.24 -10.33
CA SER A 35 -5.07 -6.46 -9.82
C SER A 35 -5.83 -7.72 -10.22
N VAL A 36 -7.17 -7.69 -10.16
CA VAL A 36 -8.03 -8.78 -10.63
C VAL A 36 -7.87 -8.99 -12.14
N LEU A 37 -7.93 -7.91 -12.94
CA LEU A 37 -7.75 -7.99 -14.39
C LEU A 37 -6.37 -8.55 -14.76
N LEU A 38 -5.31 -8.13 -14.06
CA LEU A 38 -3.96 -8.61 -14.29
C LEU A 38 -3.82 -10.10 -13.98
N THR A 39 -4.45 -10.55 -12.89
CA THR A 39 -4.46 -11.96 -12.47
C THR A 39 -5.19 -12.84 -13.49
N LEU A 40 -6.27 -12.34 -14.09
CA LEU A 40 -7.01 -13.03 -15.16
C LEU A 40 -6.21 -13.06 -16.48
N ALA A 41 -5.56 -11.95 -16.84
CA ALA A 41 -4.78 -11.87 -18.08
C ALA A 41 -3.47 -12.69 -18.02
N MET A 42 -2.85 -12.77 -16.83
CA MET A 42 -1.55 -13.42 -16.63
C MET A 42 -1.59 -14.34 -15.39
N PRO A 43 -2.19 -15.53 -15.49
CA PRO A 43 -2.34 -16.44 -14.34
C PRO A 43 -1.02 -17.00 -13.81
N GLY A 44 0.06 -16.93 -14.58
CA GLY A 44 1.42 -17.32 -14.18
C GLY A 44 2.25 -16.17 -13.58
N ALA A 45 1.74 -14.94 -13.56
CA ALA A 45 2.48 -13.81 -13.01
C ALA A 45 2.53 -13.88 -11.48
N PRO A 46 3.65 -13.49 -10.87
CA PRO A 46 3.77 -13.47 -9.41
C PRO A 46 2.77 -12.46 -8.80
N ARG A 47 2.10 -12.83 -7.71
CA ARG A 47 0.94 -12.07 -7.16
C ARG A 47 1.30 -10.79 -6.37
N TRP A 48 2.59 -10.47 -6.24
CA TRP A 48 3.09 -9.26 -5.56
C TRP A 48 2.56 -7.93 -6.15
N HIS A 49 2.08 -7.93 -7.39
CA HIS A 49 1.46 -6.76 -8.03
C HIS A 49 0.30 -6.18 -7.20
N ALA A 50 -0.49 -7.01 -6.51
CA ALA A 50 -1.57 -6.53 -5.65
C ALA A 50 -1.06 -5.75 -4.43
N LEU A 51 0.08 -6.16 -3.87
CA LEU A 51 0.75 -5.50 -2.75
C LEU A 51 1.44 -4.21 -3.18
N LEU A 52 2.11 -4.22 -4.34
CA LEU A 52 2.68 -3.00 -4.91
C LEU A 52 1.61 -1.95 -5.21
N GLY A 53 0.50 -2.39 -5.81
CA GLY A 53 -0.63 -1.52 -6.09
C GLY A 53 -1.18 -0.87 -4.81
N LEU A 54 -1.27 -1.63 -3.71
CA LEU A 54 -1.68 -1.08 -2.41
C LEU A 54 -0.70 -0.02 -1.91
N GLY A 55 0.61 -0.29 -2.03
CA GLY A 55 1.66 0.68 -1.72
C GLY A 55 1.49 1.97 -2.52
N LEU A 56 1.23 1.86 -3.82
CA LEU A 56 0.99 3.02 -4.71
C LEU A 56 -0.28 3.79 -4.33
N ALA A 57 -1.38 3.09 -4.03
CA ALA A 57 -2.62 3.72 -3.56
C ALA A 57 -2.39 4.52 -2.26
N LEU A 58 -1.60 3.95 -1.34
CA LEU A 58 -1.30 4.55 -0.05
C LEU A 58 -0.40 5.79 -0.20
N THR A 59 0.63 5.71 -1.04
CA THR A 59 1.51 6.86 -1.32
C THR A 59 0.77 7.97 -2.06
N ALA A 60 -0.04 7.64 -3.08
CA ALA A 60 -0.84 8.62 -3.81
C ALA A 60 -1.85 9.34 -2.89
N ALA A 61 -2.53 8.59 -2.02
CA ALA A 61 -3.44 9.17 -1.03
C ALA A 61 -2.71 10.07 -0.02
N LEU A 62 -1.53 9.63 0.45
CA LEU A 62 -0.72 10.41 1.38
C LEU A 62 -0.23 11.71 0.75
N VAL A 63 0.35 11.65 -0.45
CA VAL A 63 0.83 12.82 -1.20
C VAL A 63 -0.32 13.80 -1.42
N ARG A 64 -1.49 13.33 -1.87
CA ARG A 64 -2.65 14.20 -2.07
C ARG A 64 -3.15 14.84 -0.78
N ALA A 65 -3.12 14.11 0.33
CA ALA A 65 -3.50 14.65 1.64
C ALA A 65 -2.48 15.68 2.17
N MET A 66 -1.19 15.50 1.88
CA MET A 66 -0.13 16.44 2.26
C MET A 66 -0.13 17.70 1.40
N LEU A 67 -0.39 17.57 0.10
CA LEU A 67 -0.45 18.70 -0.84
C LEU A 67 -1.70 19.57 -0.67
N ARG A 68 -2.74 19.05 0.01
CA ARG A 68 -3.95 19.83 0.27
C ARG A 68 -3.70 20.88 1.36
N ARG A 69 -3.35 22.10 0.93
CA ARG A 69 -3.38 23.30 1.77
C ARG A 69 -4.78 23.91 1.70
N GLU A 70 -5.51 23.86 2.80
CA GLU A 70 -6.70 24.68 2.97
C GLU A 70 -6.29 26.05 3.50
N GLN A 71 -6.93 27.10 3.00
CA GLN A 71 -6.66 28.47 3.43
C GLN A 71 -7.12 28.63 4.88
N ALA A 72 -6.38 29.41 5.67
CA ALA A 72 -6.71 29.63 7.08
C ALA A 72 -8.12 30.22 7.25
N LEU A 73 -8.56 31.06 6.30
CA LEU A 73 -9.86 31.71 6.32
C LEU A 73 -11.03 30.74 6.11
N ASP A 74 -10.87 29.72 5.25
CA ASP A 74 -11.87 28.67 5.05
C ASP A 74 -12.06 27.85 6.33
N LEU A 75 -10.97 27.56 7.04
CA LEU A 75 -11.00 26.83 8.30
C LEU A 75 -11.70 27.64 9.39
N VAL A 76 -11.43 28.95 9.48
CA VAL A 76 -12.09 29.85 10.44
C VAL A 76 -13.58 29.96 10.12
N THR A 77 -13.95 30.10 8.85
CA THR A 77 -15.35 30.12 8.40
C THR A 77 -16.08 28.84 8.77
N TYR A 78 -15.44 27.69 8.56
CA TYR A 78 -16.01 26.39 8.95
C TYR A 78 -16.21 26.29 10.48
N VAL A 79 -15.24 26.71 11.28
CA VAL A 79 -15.36 26.73 12.75
C VAL A 79 -16.46 27.68 13.21
N ASP A 80 -16.57 28.84 12.59
CA ASP A 80 -17.61 29.83 12.88
C ASP A 80 -19.01 29.30 12.62
N GLN A 81 -19.24 28.71 11.44
CA GLN A 81 -20.50 28.04 11.10
C GLN A 81 -20.82 26.90 12.07
N ARG A 82 -19.81 26.12 12.47
CA ARG A 82 -20.02 24.96 13.34
C ARG A 82 -20.32 25.34 14.78
N LEU A 83 -19.77 26.46 15.25
CA LEU A 83 -20.04 27.04 16.56
C LEU A 83 -21.25 27.98 16.57
N ASN A 84 -21.86 28.23 15.40
CA ASN A 84 -22.95 29.19 15.20
C ASN A 84 -22.58 30.59 15.73
N ALA A 85 -21.36 31.03 15.45
CA ALA A 85 -20.81 32.29 15.99
C ALA A 85 -21.18 33.52 15.15
N GLY A 86 -21.90 33.35 14.03
CA GLY A 86 -22.48 34.46 13.25
C GLY A 86 -21.44 35.36 12.60
N PHE A 87 -20.35 34.80 12.08
CA PHE A 87 -19.18 35.49 11.51
C PHE A 87 -18.32 36.28 12.51
N ALA A 88 -18.61 36.19 13.81
CA ALA A 88 -17.83 36.88 14.82
C ALA A 88 -16.36 36.42 14.83
N LEU A 89 -16.08 35.14 14.58
CA LEU A 89 -14.71 34.63 14.55
C LEU A 89 -13.95 35.11 13.32
N VAL A 90 -14.60 35.09 12.15
CA VAL A 90 -13.99 35.58 10.89
C VAL A 90 -13.64 37.06 11.02
N ALA A 91 -14.58 37.89 11.46
CA ALA A 91 -14.38 39.33 11.64
C ALA A 91 -13.25 39.64 12.63
N THR A 92 -13.09 38.84 13.68
CA THR A 92 -11.99 39.03 14.65
C THR A 92 -10.62 38.66 14.10
N VAL A 93 -10.55 37.65 13.22
CA VAL A 93 -9.29 37.20 12.61
C VAL A 93 -8.83 38.12 11.50
N GLU A 94 -9.76 38.71 10.75
CA GLU A 94 -9.47 39.72 9.72
C GLU A 94 -9.05 41.08 10.30
N GLY A 95 -9.19 41.28 11.62
CA GLY A 95 -8.76 42.50 12.31
C GLY A 95 -9.75 43.66 12.25
N GLY A 96 -10.95 43.46 11.68
CA GLY A 96 -12.00 44.48 11.56
C GLY A 96 -13.08 44.46 12.66
N ALA A 97 -12.99 43.55 13.63
CA ALA A 97 -14.05 43.35 14.62
C ALA A 97 -14.13 44.47 15.67
N HIS A 98 -15.35 44.95 15.91
CA HIS A 98 -15.69 45.74 17.09
C HIS A 98 -15.57 44.92 18.38
N GLU A 99 -15.40 45.59 19.54
CA GLU A 99 -15.24 44.92 20.84
C GLU A 99 -16.40 43.98 21.19
N ARG A 100 -17.64 44.33 20.82
CA ARG A 100 -18.82 43.46 21.02
C ARG A 100 -18.71 42.16 20.21
N THR A 101 -18.26 42.25 18.96
CA THR A 101 -18.03 41.09 18.09
C THR A 101 -16.88 40.23 18.62
N ALA A 102 -15.83 40.86 19.15
CA ALA A 102 -14.74 40.15 19.82
C ALA A 102 -15.19 39.43 21.09
N ALA A 103 -16.08 40.01 21.89
CA ALA A 103 -16.68 39.38 23.06
C ALA A 103 -17.55 38.18 22.67
N GLN A 104 -18.38 38.32 21.62
CA GLN A 104 -19.20 37.24 21.08
C GLN A 104 -18.35 36.06 20.59
N ALA A 105 -17.24 36.33 19.88
CA ALA A 105 -16.30 35.30 19.44
C ALA A 105 -15.66 34.56 20.64
N ARG A 106 -15.28 35.29 21.69
CA ARG A 106 -14.75 34.68 22.93
C ARG A 106 -15.79 33.81 23.62
N GLN A 107 -17.04 34.25 23.68
CA GLN A 107 -18.14 33.50 24.27
C GLN A 107 -18.47 32.23 23.47
N ALA A 108 -18.46 32.30 22.13
CA ALA A 108 -18.68 31.15 21.27
C ALA A 108 -17.59 30.07 21.43
N LEU A 109 -16.36 30.47 21.74
CA LEU A 109 -15.23 29.56 22.01
C LEU A 109 -15.22 29.02 23.44
N ALA A 110 -15.85 29.70 24.39
CA ALA A 110 -15.76 29.37 25.81
C ALA A 110 -16.27 27.94 26.10
N GLY A 111 -15.37 27.10 26.64
CA GLY A 111 -15.68 25.72 27.03
C GLY A 111 -15.83 24.73 25.88
N LYS A 112 -15.63 25.15 24.62
CA LYS A 112 -15.74 24.26 23.46
C LYS A 112 -14.48 23.41 23.29
N ARG A 113 -14.67 22.15 22.89
CA ARG A 113 -13.58 21.19 22.68
C ARG A 113 -13.45 20.87 21.20
N ALA A 114 -12.27 20.40 20.79
CA ALA A 114 -11.99 19.99 19.41
C ALA A 114 -13.03 18.99 18.86
N ARG A 115 -13.58 18.12 19.70
CA ARG A 115 -14.61 17.14 19.32
C ARG A 115 -15.92 17.76 18.83
N ASP A 116 -16.24 18.98 19.27
CA ASP A 116 -17.50 19.64 18.94
C ASP A 116 -17.47 20.23 17.52
N VAL A 117 -16.25 20.59 17.06
CA VAL A 117 -16.00 21.25 15.78
C VAL A 117 -15.46 20.28 14.72
N ARG A 118 -14.88 19.14 15.13
CA ARG A 118 -14.22 18.19 14.24
C ARG A 118 -15.18 17.60 13.20
N PRO A 119 -14.86 17.67 11.89
CA PRO A 119 -15.65 17.00 10.87
C PRO A 119 -15.60 15.48 11.04
N LYS A 120 -16.72 14.80 10.74
CA LYS A 120 -16.76 13.32 10.66
C LYS A 120 -15.84 12.86 9.53
N VAL A 121 -14.89 12.01 9.86
CA VAL A 121 -13.86 11.53 8.93
C VAL A 121 -14.38 10.36 8.11
N TRP A 122 -15.20 9.49 8.71
CA TRP A 122 -15.74 8.30 8.06
C TRP A 122 -17.24 8.48 7.84
N ARG A 123 -17.69 8.44 6.59
CA ARG A 123 -19.11 8.57 6.21
C ARG A 123 -19.58 7.51 5.22
N GLY A 124 -18.69 6.66 4.74
CA GLY A 124 -19.00 5.60 3.76
C GLY A 124 -17.76 4.93 3.15
N GLU A 125 -16.55 5.32 3.55
CA GLU A 125 -15.32 4.83 2.95
C GLU A 125 -15.01 3.35 3.26
N TRP A 126 -15.71 2.73 4.21
CA TRP A 126 -15.66 1.29 4.50
C TRP A 126 -15.90 0.42 3.27
N VAL A 127 -16.73 0.88 2.32
CA VAL A 127 -17.05 0.14 1.10
C VAL A 127 -15.81 -0.08 0.23
N GLY A 128 -14.91 0.91 0.16
CA GLY A 128 -13.67 0.77 -0.61
C GLY A 128 -12.73 -0.27 -0.01
N PHE A 129 -12.63 -0.32 1.33
CA PHE A 129 -11.86 -1.35 2.03
C PHE A 129 -12.46 -2.75 1.86
N ALA A 130 -13.79 -2.87 1.99
CA ALA A 130 -14.49 -4.13 1.76
C ALA A 130 -14.29 -4.65 0.33
N PHE A 131 -14.37 -3.75 -0.66
CA PHE A 131 -14.13 -4.08 -2.06
C PHE A 131 -12.73 -4.61 -2.30
N TYR A 132 -11.70 -3.97 -1.73
CA TYR A 132 -10.33 -4.43 -1.91
C TYR A 132 -10.03 -5.72 -1.15
N ALA A 133 -10.63 -5.94 0.02
CA ALA A 133 -10.57 -7.24 0.69
C ALA A 133 -11.17 -8.35 -0.20
N ALA A 134 -12.31 -8.08 -0.85
CA ALA A 134 -12.90 -9.01 -1.82
C ALA A 134 -12.00 -9.22 -3.04
N ALA A 135 -11.36 -8.17 -3.56
CA ALA A 135 -10.40 -8.26 -4.66
C ALA A 135 -9.16 -9.10 -4.26
N LEU A 136 -8.63 -8.93 -3.05
CA LEU A 136 -7.53 -9.77 -2.54
C LEU A 136 -7.95 -11.23 -2.44
N LEU A 137 -9.15 -11.52 -1.92
CA LEU A 137 -9.70 -12.87 -1.89
C LEU A 137 -9.82 -13.46 -3.30
N ALA A 138 -10.22 -12.66 -4.29
CA ALA A 138 -10.27 -13.10 -5.68
C ALA A 138 -8.88 -13.37 -6.27
N VAL A 139 -7.89 -12.53 -5.99
CA VAL A 139 -6.51 -12.69 -6.49
C VAL A 139 -5.81 -13.89 -5.86
N TYR A 140 -5.96 -14.08 -4.55
CA TYR A 140 -5.25 -15.13 -3.81
C TYR A 140 -6.03 -16.44 -3.67
N GLY A 141 -7.35 -16.41 -3.79
CA GLY A 141 -8.21 -17.59 -3.71
C GLY A 141 -8.17 -18.49 -4.95
N VAL A 142 -7.69 -17.99 -6.09
CA VAL A 142 -7.48 -18.82 -7.28
C VAL A 142 -6.24 -19.72 -7.06
N PRO A 143 -6.32 -21.04 -7.24
CA PRO A 143 -5.14 -21.91 -7.13
C PRO A 143 -4.12 -21.57 -8.22
N SER A 144 -2.83 -21.55 -7.86
CA SER A 144 -1.75 -21.35 -8.83
C SER A 144 -1.74 -22.50 -9.85
N PRO A 145 -1.55 -22.22 -11.16
CA PRO A 145 -1.46 -23.28 -12.14
C PRO A 145 -0.30 -24.23 -11.79
N PRO A 146 -0.44 -25.55 -12.01
CA PRO A 146 0.62 -26.50 -11.71
C PRO A 146 1.89 -26.11 -12.48
N PRO A 147 3.09 -26.33 -11.91
CA PRO A 147 4.35 -26.05 -12.59
C PRO A 147 4.33 -26.75 -13.95
N ARG A 148 4.71 -26.02 -15.01
CA ARG A 148 4.82 -26.60 -16.35
C ARG A 148 5.77 -27.79 -16.26
N ARG A 149 5.29 -28.97 -16.65
CA ARG A 149 6.11 -30.18 -16.73
C ARG A 149 7.30 -29.85 -17.63
N ALA A 150 8.50 -30.01 -17.08
CA ALA A 150 9.72 -29.86 -17.83
C ALA A 150 9.69 -30.88 -18.99
N PRO A 151 10.18 -30.55 -20.19
CA PRO A 151 10.25 -31.51 -21.29
C PRO A 151 10.98 -32.78 -20.82
N PRO A 152 10.57 -33.97 -21.31
CA PRO A 152 11.22 -35.21 -20.91
C PRO A 152 12.73 -35.09 -21.19
N GLY A 153 13.56 -35.27 -20.14
CA GLY A 153 15.02 -35.10 -20.20
C GLY A 153 15.59 -33.86 -19.48
N SER A 154 14.77 -32.93 -18.99
CA SER A 154 15.24 -31.75 -18.25
C SER A 154 14.96 -31.82 -16.74
N GLU A 155 14.85 -33.01 -16.19
CA GLU A 155 14.79 -33.20 -14.74
C GLU A 155 16.14 -32.82 -14.14
N LEU A 156 16.20 -31.68 -13.47
CA LEU A 156 17.27 -31.40 -12.51
C LEU A 156 17.04 -32.33 -11.32
N VAL A 157 17.55 -33.56 -11.46
CA VAL A 157 17.62 -34.52 -10.37
C VAL A 157 18.54 -33.90 -9.33
N THR A 158 17.96 -33.33 -8.28
CA THR A 158 18.72 -32.92 -7.10
C THR A 158 19.07 -34.20 -6.37
N MET A 159 20.14 -34.87 -6.79
CA MET A 159 20.64 -36.05 -6.10
C MET A 159 21.14 -35.61 -4.74
N GLY A 160 20.35 -35.82 -3.70
CA GLY A 160 20.81 -35.82 -2.32
C GLY A 160 21.91 -36.87 -2.20
N SER A 161 23.16 -36.41 -2.22
CA SER A 161 24.39 -37.14 -1.89
C SER A 161 24.31 -38.66 -2.06
N THR A 162 24.27 -39.14 -3.30
CA THR A 162 24.29 -40.58 -3.57
C THR A 162 25.76 -41.05 -3.63
N PRO A 163 26.25 -41.88 -2.69
CA PRO A 163 27.63 -42.39 -2.67
C PRO A 163 27.99 -43.30 -3.87
N ALA A 164 27.07 -43.50 -4.81
CA ALA A 164 27.27 -44.25 -6.04
C ALA A 164 28.10 -43.47 -7.08
N LEU A 165 28.04 -42.13 -7.09
CA LEU A 165 28.80 -41.31 -8.04
C LEU A 165 30.29 -41.23 -7.69
N THR A 166 30.64 -41.35 -6.39
CA THR A 166 32.02 -41.42 -5.93
C THR A 166 32.74 -42.69 -6.42
N ARG A 167 32.04 -43.82 -6.56
CA ARG A 167 32.62 -45.06 -7.10
C ARG A 167 32.96 -44.99 -8.58
N VAL A 168 32.22 -44.22 -9.37
CA VAL A 168 32.46 -44.10 -10.83
C VAL A 168 33.65 -43.19 -11.12
N ALA A 169 33.86 -42.15 -10.32
CA ALA A 169 35.01 -41.25 -10.45
C ALA A 169 36.36 -41.93 -10.08
N GLU A 170 36.36 -43.02 -9.31
CA GLU A 170 37.57 -43.73 -8.88
C GLU A 170 37.97 -44.94 -9.75
N LEU A 171 37.11 -45.37 -10.68
CA LEU A 171 37.38 -46.49 -11.60
C LEU A 171 38.69 -46.38 -12.42
N PRO A 172 39.19 -45.20 -12.84
CA PRO A 172 40.46 -45.10 -13.58
C PRO A 172 41.70 -45.47 -12.76
N ARG A 173 41.62 -45.39 -11.42
CA ARG A 173 42.77 -45.67 -10.53
C ARG A 173 42.93 -47.16 -10.22
N GLN A 174 41.95 -48.00 -10.52
CA GLN A 174 42.00 -49.46 -10.31
C GLN A 174 42.27 -50.27 -11.60
N ALA A 175 42.38 -49.62 -12.76
CA ALA A 175 42.70 -50.31 -14.01
C ALA A 175 44.17 -50.76 -14.02
N ARG A 176 44.39 -52.07 -14.12
CA ARG A 176 45.72 -52.72 -14.07
C ARG A 176 46.47 -52.66 -15.41
N ASP A 177 45.78 -52.42 -16.53
CA ASP A 177 46.35 -52.40 -17.88
C ASP A 177 46.29 -51.04 -18.59
N GLU A 178 47.39 -50.66 -19.26
CA GLU A 178 47.59 -49.38 -19.96
C GLU A 178 46.65 -49.18 -21.16
N ALA A 179 46.28 -50.26 -21.86
CA ALA A 179 45.43 -50.20 -23.04
C ALA A 179 43.99 -49.76 -22.73
N GLN A 180 43.46 -50.15 -21.56
CA GLN A 180 42.12 -49.74 -21.12
C GLN A 180 42.08 -48.27 -20.66
N ARG A 181 43.18 -47.74 -20.10
CA ARG A 181 43.27 -46.32 -19.72
C ARG A 181 43.22 -45.40 -20.94
N ALA A 182 43.92 -45.75 -22.02
CA ALA A 182 43.91 -44.98 -23.25
C ALA A 182 42.51 -44.95 -23.91
N GLN A 183 41.76 -46.05 -23.81
CA GLN A 183 40.42 -46.14 -24.37
C GLN A 183 39.39 -45.33 -23.57
N LEU A 184 39.51 -45.30 -22.24
CA LEU A 184 38.67 -44.48 -21.37
C LEU A 184 38.99 -42.98 -21.45
N GLN A 185 40.25 -42.60 -21.68
CA GLN A 185 40.63 -41.20 -21.89
C GLN A 185 40.07 -40.65 -23.22
N ARG A 186 40.03 -41.45 -24.29
CA ARG A 186 39.39 -41.05 -25.55
C ARG A 186 37.88 -40.87 -25.38
N ALA A 187 37.22 -41.79 -24.68
CA ALA A 187 35.79 -41.68 -24.42
C ALA A 187 35.43 -40.46 -23.54
N ALA A 188 36.34 -40.02 -22.66
CA ALA A 188 36.14 -38.82 -21.86
C ALA A 188 36.37 -37.52 -22.65
N ALA A 189 37.29 -37.51 -23.63
CA ALA A 189 37.54 -36.36 -24.49
C ALA A 189 36.44 -36.13 -25.54
N ASP A 190 35.73 -37.19 -25.95
CA ASP A 190 34.57 -37.09 -26.86
C ASP A 190 33.28 -36.62 -26.14
N ALA A 191 33.30 -36.50 -24.81
CA ALA A 191 32.14 -36.14 -23.99
C ALA A 191 32.16 -34.70 -23.45
N GLU A 192 33.23 -33.94 -23.72
CA GLU A 192 33.32 -32.46 -23.54
C GLU A 192 32.96 -31.72 -24.84
#